data_AF-A0A1E1WFF6-F1
#
_entry.id   AF-A0A1E1WFF6-F1
#
_cell.length_a   1.000
_cell.length_b   1.000
_cell.length_c   1.000
_cell.angle_alpha   90.00
_cell.angle_beta   90.00
_cell.angle_gamma   90.00
#
_symmetry.space_group_name_H-M   'P 1'
#
loop_
_entity.id
_entity.type
_entity.pdbx_description
1 polymer ?
#
loop_
_entity_poly.entity_id
_entity_poly.type
_entity_poly.pdbx_seq_one_letter_code
_entity_poly.pdbx_strand_id
1 'polypeptide(L)'
;ACFGTWILYHVLRVMIAYLLSGLELELYSVHEYHYIFWYLYEFLYGWLVSALGRAEGLAGEGAKRSDAKRSGSARKQKKRTRPYAREGLLCQVMQNMCGGYYKALVAFKLQGKIRTPQSEFDNEAVRYKH
;
A
#
# COMPACT_ATOMS: atom_id res chain seq x y z
N ALA A 1 -7.16 15.47 12.95
CA ALA A 1 -7.39 14.40 11.96
C ALA A 1 -6.48 14.49 10.72
N CYS A 2 -6.28 15.67 10.11
CA CYS A 2 -5.52 15.82 8.86
C CYS A 2 -4.00 15.55 8.98
N PHE A 3 -3.35 16.06 10.04
CA PHE A 3 -1.91 15.89 10.24
C PHE A 3 -1.50 14.42 10.42
N GLY A 4 -2.24 13.65 11.22
CA GLY A 4 -1.97 12.22 11.39
C GLY A 4 -2.14 11.42 10.10
N THR A 5 -3.14 11.74 9.27
CA THR A 5 -3.32 11.10 7.95
C THR A 5 -2.17 11.45 7.01
N TRP A 6 -1.66 12.69 7.06
CA TRP A 6 -0.51 13.13 6.28
C TRP A 6 0.77 12.41 6.71
N ILE A 7 1.04 12.30 8.02
CA ILE A 7 2.19 11.54 8.54
C ILE A 7 2.08 10.08 8.09
N LEU A 8 0.93 9.45 8.31
CA LEU A 8 0.72 8.05 7.96
C LEU A 8 0.98 7.79 6.48
N TYR A 9 0.49 8.65 5.59
CA TYR A 9 0.74 8.55 4.16
C TYR A 9 2.26 8.52 3.84
N HIS A 10 3.05 9.43 4.42
CA HIS A 10 4.49 9.49 4.16
C HIS A 10 5.24 8.32 4.78
N VAL A 11 4.90 7.93 6.01
CA VAL A 11 5.51 6.77 6.67
C VAL A 11 5.28 5.50 5.84
N LEU A 12 4.04 5.27 5.39
CA LEU A 12 3.73 4.11 4.54
C LEU A 12 4.51 4.12 3.23
N ARG A 13 4.66 5.28 2.59
CA ARG A 13 5.46 5.39 1.36
C ARG A 13 6.93 5.06 1.59
N VAL A 14 7.51 5.50 2.70
CA VAL A 14 8.90 5.17 3.06
C VAL A 14 9.03 3.67 3.34
N MET A 15 8.11 3.08 4.09
CA MET A 15 8.11 1.63 4.37
C MET A 15 8.00 0.80 3.09
N ILE A 16 7.12 1.19 2.15
CA ILE A 16 6.99 0.53 0.85
C ILE A 16 8.28 0.65 0.05
N ALA A 17 8.86 1.86 -0.04
CA ALA A 17 10.10 2.07 -0.76
C ALA A 17 11.24 1.22 -0.18
N TYR A 18 11.38 1.20 1.15
CA TYR A 18 12.38 0.39 1.85
C TYR A 18 12.28 -1.10 1.50
N LEU A 19 11.08 -1.69 1.53
CA LEU A 19 10.88 -3.09 1.18
C LEU A 19 11.14 -3.38 -0.30
N LEU A 20 10.69 -2.49 -1.19
CA LEU A 20 10.94 -2.65 -2.63
C LEU A 20 12.43 -2.54 -2.97
N SER A 21 13.16 -1.65 -2.30
CA SER A 21 14.62 -1.59 -2.41
C SER A 21 15.30 -2.88 -1.95
N GLY A 22 14.78 -3.56 -0.93
CA GLY A 22 15.28 -4.89 -0.55
C GLY A 22 15.11 -5.95 -1.64
N LEU A 23 14.05 -5.86 -2.45
CA LEU A 23 13.86 -6.73 -3.62
C LEU A 23 14.82 -6.35 -4.76
N GLU A 24 14.98 -5.06 -5.05
CA GLU A 24 15.88 -4.56 -6.10
C GLU A 24 17.36 -4.88 -5.82
N LEU A 25 17.74 -4.84 -4.55
CA LEU A 25 19.08 -5.17 -4.08
C LEU A 25 19.27 -6.67 -3.78
N GLU A 26 18.28 -7.51 -4.11
CA GLU A 26 18.30 -8.97 -3.91
C GLU A 26 18.64 -9.40 -2.47
N LEU A 27 18.20 -8.62 -1.47
CA LEU A 27 18.51 -8.87 -0.06
C LEU A 27 17.66 -9.99 0.56
N TYR A 28 16.57 -10.37 -0.10
CA TYR A 28 15.66 -11.41 0.36
C TYR A 28 15.93 -12.72 -0.36
N SER A 29 15.82 -13.82 0.36
CA SER A 29 15.77 -15.14 -0.27
C SER A 29 14.39 -15.39 -0.88
N VAL A 30 14.32 -16.19 -1.95
CA VAL A 30 13.06 -16.47 -2.67
C VAL A 30 11.96 -17.02 -1.76
N HIS A 31 12.33 -17.84 -0.77
CA HIS A 31 11.38 -18.42 0.19
C HIS A 31 10.85 -17.40 1.21
N GLU A 32 11.30 -16.16 1.17
CA GLU A 32 10.82 -15.06 2.03
C GLU A 32 9.89 -14.10 1.27
N TYR A 33 9.91 -14.15 -0.06
CA TYR A 33 9.16 -13.22 -0.91
C TYR A 33 7.66 -13.20 -0.59
N HIS A 34 7.07 -14.35 -0.23
CA HIS A 34 5.65 -14.40 0.09
C HIS A 34 5.31 -13.58 1.33
N TYR A 35 6.20 -13.48 2.32
CA TYR A 35 6.01 -12.60 3.48
C TYR A 35 6.05 -11.11 3.08
N ILE A 36 7.02 -10.74 2.23
CA ILE A 36 7.18 -9.36 1.75
C ILE A 36 5.96 -8.91 0.94
N PHE A 37 5.54 -9.72 -0.04
CA PHE A 37 4.37 -9.40 -0.87
C PHE A 37 3.06 -9.45 -0.10
N TRP A 38 2.93 -10.35 0.88
CA TRP A 38 1.79 -10.36 1.80
C TRP A 38 1.70 -9.05 2.59
N TYR A 39 2.81 -8.60 3.17
CA TYR A 39 2.84 -7.38 3.98
C TYR A 39 2.56 -6.13 3.13
N LEU A 40 3.12 -6.07 1.92
CA LEU A 40 2.82 -5.02 0.94
C LEU A 40 1.32 -5.02 0.58
N TYR A 41 0.71 -6.19 0.35
CA TYR A 41 -0.68 -6.35 -0.09
C TYR A 41 -1.72 -6.04 1.01
N GLU A 42 -1.62 -6.73 2.15
CA GLU A 42 -2.64 -6.67 3.21
C GLU A 42 -2.52 -5.40 4.06
N PHE A 43 -1.29 -4.92 4.29
CA PHE A 43 -1.06 -3.81 5.22
C PHE A 43 -0.68 -2.53 4.49
N LEU A 44 0.49 -2.49 3.84
CA LEU A 44 1.06 -1.21 3.43
C LEU A 44 0.23 -0.50 2.34
N TYR A 45 -0.04 -1.18 1.22
CA TYR A 45 -0.88 -0.59 0.18
C TYR A 45 -2.34 -0.45 0.62
N GLY A 46 -2.88 -1.41 1.40
CA GLY A 46 -4.25 -1.33 1.93
C GLY A 46 -4.46 -0.11 2.84
N TRP A 47 -3.50 0.15 3.74
CA TRP A 47 -3.53 1.33 4.60
C TRP A 47 -3.26 2.62 3.84
N LEU A 48 -2.42 2.58 2.80
CA LEU A 48 -2.14 3.74 1.96
C LEU A 48 -3.38 4.16 1.16
N VAL A 49 -4.05 3.21 0.51
CA VAL A 49 -5.34 3.44 -0.18
C VAL A 49 -6.38 3.99 0.81
N SER A 50 -6.48 3.40 2.00
CA SER A 50 -7.39 3.87 3.04
C SER A 50 -7.07 5.29 3.52
N ALA A 51 -5.79 5.64 3.67
CA ALA A 51 -5.36 6.99 4.06
C ALA A 51 -5.70 8.03 2.98
N LEU A 52 -5.48 7.70 1.71
CA LEU A 52 -5.87 8.53 0.58
C LEU A 52 -7.39 8.72 0.52
N GLY A 53 -8.18 7.65 0.69
CA GLY A 53 -9.65 7.72 0.73
C GLY A 53 -10.17 8.64 1.84
N ARG A 54 -9.58 8.57 3.04
CA ARG A 54 -9.91 9.51 4.14
C ARG A 54 -9.57 10.96 3.78
N ALA A 55 -8.41 11.20 3.16
CA ALA A 55 -8.00 12.53 2.73
C ALA A 55 -8.95 13.11 1.65
N GLU A 56 -9.37 12.29 0.68
CA GLU A 56 -10.36 12.68 -0.32
C GLU A 56 -11.71 13.04 0.31
N GLY A 57 -12.16 12.27 1.32
CA GLY A 57 -13.39 12.57 2.07
C GLY A 57 -13.32 13.95 2.73
N LEU A 58 -12.23 14.24 3.46
CA LEU A 58 -12.02 15.53 4.12
C LEU A 58 -11.96 16.71 3.14
N ALA A 59 -11.28 16.54 2.00
CA ALA A 59 -11.25 17.54 0.93
C ALA A 59 -12.64 17.74 0.28
N GLY A 60 -13.42 16.66 0.19
CA GLY A 60 -14.82 16.63 -0.22
C GLY A 60 -15.70 17.54 0.64
N GLU A 61 -15.61 17.39 1.96
CA GLU A 61 -16.38 18.13 2.97
C GLU A 61 -15.99 19.61 3.04
N GLY A 62 -14.69 19.92 2.99
CA GLY A 62 -14.21 21.30 2.96
C GLY A 62 -14.77 22.10 1.78
N ALA A 63 -14.83 21.48 0.60
CA ALA A 63 -15.42 22.09 -0.59
C ALA A 63 -16.94 22.34 -0.42
N LYS A 64 -17.70 21.36 0.09
CA LYS A 64 -19.15 21.50 0.33
C LYS A 64 -19.46 22.66 1.30
N ARG A 65 -18.67 22.83 2.37
CA ARG A 65 -18.81 23.97 3.30
C ARG A 65 -18.45 25.31 2.65
N SER A 66 -17.49 25.33 1.72
CA SER A 66 -17.11 26.55 0.99
C SER A 66 -18.14 26.96 -0.07
N ASP A 67 -18.80 25.99 -0.72
CA ASP A 67 -19.86 26.25 -1.70
C ASP A 67 -21.17 26.69 -1.01
N ALA A 68 -21.48 26.14 0.16
CA ALA A 68 -22.61 26.59 0.99
C ALA A 68 -22.45 28.05 1.47
N LYS A 69 -21.22 28.55 1.64
CA LYS A 69 -20.96 29.97 1.94
C LYS A 69 -21.02 30.89 0.71
N ARG A 70 -21.07 30.33 -0.51
CA ARG A 70 -21.08 31.06 -1.78
C ARG A 70 -22.41 30.95 -2.53
N SER A 71 -23.49 30.50 -1.88
CA SER A 71 -24.81 30.28 -2.49
C SER A 71 -25.58 31.56 -2.83
N GLY A 72 -24.97 32.44 -3.62
CA GLY A 72 -25.60 33.58 -4.30
C GLY A 72 -25.46 33.57 -5.82
N SER A 73 -24.73 32.62 -6.43
CA SER A 73 -24.57 32.57 -7.89
C SER A 73 -24.42 31.13 -8.39
N ALA A 74 -25.41 30.68 -9.16
CA ALA A 74 -25.42 29.41 -9.88
C ALA A 74 -24.21 29.30 -10.81
N ARG A 75 -23.15 28.60 -10.37
CA ARG A 75 -21.98 28.32 -11.21
C ARG A 75 -21.97 26.83 -11.54
N LYS A 76 -22.16 26.53 -12.83
CA LYS A 76 -22.12 25.22 -13.49
C LYS A 76 -21.15 24.27 -12.79
N GLN A 77 -21.62 23.06 -12.44
CA GLN A 77 -20.79 21.99 -11.90
C GLN A 77 -19.65 21.65 -12.88
N LYS A 78 -18.51 22.33 -12.73
CA LYS A 78 -17.27 21.94 -13.39
C LYS A 78 -16.90 20.58 -12.80
N LYS A 79 -16.82 19.53 -13.62
CA LYS A 79 -16.35 18.19 -13.22
C LYS A 79 -15.13 18.38 -12.32
N ARG A 80 -15.27 18.06 -11.03
CA ARG A 80 -14.19 18.23 -10.05
C ARG A 80 -13.01 17.39 -10.53
N THR A 81 -11.97 18.06 -11.02
CA THR A 81 -10.68 17.44 -11.26
C THR A 81 -10.24 16.82 -9.94
N ARG A 82 -10.01 15.50 -9.92
CA ARG A 82 -9.46 14.79 -8.77
C ARG A 82 -7.95 14.70 -8.97
N PRO A 83 -7.15 15.68 -8.50
CA PRO A 83 -5.72 15.73 -8.76
C PRO A 83 -4.96 14.48 -8.28
N TYR A 84 -5.53 13.73 -7.33
CA TYR A 84 -4.93 12.52 -6.74
C TYR A 84 -5.56 11.20 -7.20
N ALA A 85 -6.52 11.22 -8.13
CA ALA A 85 -7.18 9.99 -8.59
C ALA A 85 -6.20 9.02 -9.28
N ARG A 86 -5.20 9.56 -9.99
CA ARG A 86 -4.14 8.75 -10.62
C ARG A 86 -3.30 8.03 -9.58
N GLU A 87 -2.94 8.71 -8.51
CA GLU A 87 -2.14 8.14 -7.42
C GLU A 87 -2.91 7.06 -6.67
N GLY A 88 -4.18 7.34 -6.33
CA GLY A 88 -5.05 6.34 -5.70
C GLY A 88 -5.22 5.09 -6.56
N LEU A 89 -5.42 5.26 -7.87
CA LEU A 89 -5.48 4.14 -8.80
C LEU A 89 -4.17 3.35 -8.84
N LEU A 90 -3.02 4.03 -8.91
CA LEU A 90 -1.73 3.37 -8.92
C LEU A 90 -1.52 2.54 -7.63
N CYS A 91 -1.86 3.09 -6.47
CA CYS A 91 -1.77 2.35 -5.20
C CYS A 91 -2.65 1.11 -5.21
N GLN A 92 -3.87 1.20 -5.75
CA GLN A 92 -4.79 0.06 -5.87
C GLN A 92 -4.26 -1.02 -6.81
N VAL A 93 -3.68 -0.63 -7.94
CA VAL A 93 -3.06 -1.56 -8.90
C VAL A 93 -1.88 -2.27 -8.24
N MET A 94 -1.00 -1.52 -7.57
CA MET A 94 0.15 -2.08 -6.88
C MET A 94 -0.26 -3.03 -5.75
N GLN A 95 -1.33 -2.70 -5.01
CA GLN A 95 -1.92 -3.61 -4.03
C GLN A 95 -2.29 -4.94 -4.70
N ASN A 96 -3.08 -4.90 -5.77
CA ASN A 96 -3.55 -6.10 -6.45
C ASN A 96 -2.39 -6.93 -7.05
N MET A 97 -1.35 -6.28 -7.58
CA MET A 97 -0.15 -6.98 -8.06
C MET A 97 0.56 -7.71 -6.92
N CYS A 98 0.79 -7.05 -5.78
CA CYS A 98 1.38 -7.68 -4.61
C CYS A 98 0.53 -8.87 -4.13
N GLY A 99 -0.80 -8.74 -4.12
CA GLY A 99 -1.71 -9.82 -3.76
C GLY A 99 -1.66 -11.00 -4.72
N GLY A 100 -1.47 -10.75 -6.02
CA GLY A 100 -1.23 -11.77 -7.03
C GLY A 100 0.10 -12.52 -6.79
N TYR A 101 1.19 -11.77 -6.59
CA TYR A 101 2.50 -12.36 -6.31
C TYR A 101 2.52 -13.17 -5.03
N TYR A 102 1.93 -12.65 -3.95
CA TYR A 102 1.77 -13.38 -2.69
C TYR A 102 1.10 -14.75 -2.92
N LYS A 103 -0.07 -14.77 -3.57
CA LYS A 103 -0.82 -16.01 -3.82
C LYS A 103 -0.04 -16.98 -4.71
N ALA A 104 0.64 -16.49 -5.74
CA ALA A 104 1.46 -17.31 -6.62
C ALA A 104 2.63 -17.95 -5.87
N LEU A 105 3.34 -17.18 -5.05
CA LEU A 105 4.48 -17.67 -4.26
C LEU A 105 4.03 -18.69 -3.21
N VAL A 106 2.91 -18.47 -2.54
CA VAL A 106 2.32 -19.47 -1.63
C VAL A 106 1.97 -20.75 -2.38
N ALA A 107 1.36 -20.65 -3.56
CA ALA A 107 1.06 -21.83 -4.38
C ALA A 107 2.33 -22.59 -4.79
N PHE A 108 3.39 -21.89 -5.19
CA PHE A 108 4.68 -22.52 -5.51
C PHE A 108 5.34 -23.17 -4.29
N LYS A 109 5.25 -22.54 -3.11
CA LYS A 109 5.72 -23.13 -1.85
C LYS A 109 4.95 -24.42 -1.52
N LEU A 110 3.62 -24.41 -1.62
CA LEU A 110 2.78 -25.58 -1.40
C LEU A 110 3.05 -26.71 -2.41
N GLN A 111 3.43 -26.38 -3.64
CA GLN A 111 3.85 -27.36 -4.66
C GLN A 111 5.29 -27.84 -4.49
N GLY A 112 6.02 -27.39 -3.47
CA GLY A 112 7.44 -27.73 -3.27
C GLY A 112 8.38 -27.16 -4.34
N LYS A 113 7.94 -26.15 -5.11
CA LYS A 113 8.73 -25.49 -6.16
C LYS A 113 9.69 -24.44 -5.63
N ILE A 114 9.50 -24.00 -4.38
CA ILE A 114 10.39 -23.09 -3.68
C ILE A 114 11.17 -23.90 -2.66
N ARG A 115 12.50 -23.89 -2.77
CA ARG A 115 13.39 -24.50 -1.79
C ARG A 115 13.34 -23.69 -0.50
N THR A 116 13.07 -24.35 0.62
CA THR A 116 13.15 -23.75 1.94
C THR A 116 14.44 -24.20 2.64
N PRO A 117 15.06 -23.34 3.46
CA PRO A 117 16.21 -23.75 4.24
C PRO A 117 15.83 -24.90 5.19
N GLN A 118 16.80 -25.78 5.44
CA GLN A 118 16.63 -26.88 6.38
C GLN A 118 16.61 -26.32 7.80
N SER A 119 15.60 -26.72 8.58
CA SER A 119 15.37 -26.18 9.93
C SER A 119 16.54 -26.41 10.90
N GLU A 120 17.41 -27.39 10.63
CA GLU A 120 18.58 -27.72 11.45
C GLU A 120 19.70 -26.68 11.33
N PHE A 121 19.75 -25.92 10.23
CA PHE A 121 20.80 -24.95 9.93
C PHE A 121 20.29 -23.50 9.95
N ASP A 122 18.97 -23.30 9.93
CA ASP A 122 18.34 -21.99 9.90
C ASP A 122 16.88 -22.10 10.38
N ASN A 123 16.49 -21.21 11.30
CA ASN A 123 15.13 -21.12 11.82
C ASN A 123 14.59 -19.71 11.59
N GLU A 124 13.40 -19.63 11.00
CA GLU A 124 12.68 -18.38 10.73
C GLU A 124 12.55 -17.52 11.99
N ALA A 125 12.34 -18.13 13.17
CA ALA A 125 12.23 -17.42 14.43
C ALA A 125 13.54 -16.76 14.88
N VAL A 126 14.69 -17.29 14.47
CA VAL A 126 16.01 -16.69 14.74
C VAL A 126 16.23 -15.53 13.79
N ARG A 127 15.95 -15.71 12.49
CA ARG A 127 16.05 -14.63 11.49
C ARG A 127 15.14 -13.45 11.78
N TYR A 128 13.92 -13.70 12.28
CA TYR A 128 12.99 -12.62 12.63
C TYR A 128 13.46 -11.76 13.81
N LYS A 129 14.34 -12.29 14.67
CA LYS A 129 14.85 -11.59 15.86
C LYS A 129 16.10 -10.74 15.59
N HIS A 130 16.76 -10.93 14.44
CA HIS A 130 17.99 -10.26 14.05
C HIS A 130 17.73 -9.27 12.91
#